data_AF-A0A920WQ26-F1
#
_entry.id   AF-A0A920WQ26-F1
#
_cell.length_a   1.000
_cell.length_b   1.000
_cell.length_c   1.000
_cell.angle_alpha   90.00
_cell.angle_beta   90.00
_cell.angle_gamma   90.00
#
_symmetry.space_group_name_H-M   'P 1'
#
loop_
_entity.id
_entity.type
_entity.pdbx_description
1 polymer ?
#
loop_
_entity_poly.entity_id
_entity_poly.type
_entity_poly.pdbx_seq_one_letter_code
_entity_poly.pdbx_strand_id
1 'polypeptide(L)'
;MLGKEAAVFVPSGTMANQLAIRYTRVPATQSCLIQLTHLLLEAGAPAALAGVQVNLLNGQRGQFTTEQLETACRQRTIISRRQA
;
A
#
# COMPACT_ATOMS: atom_id res chain seq x y z
N MET A 1 5.61 -15.21 -20.49
CA MET A 1 5.51 -15.06 -19.01
C MET A 1 6.06 -13.70 -18.62
N LEU A 2 5.63 -13.12 -17.48
CA LEU A 2 5.81 -11.70 -17.07
C LEU A 2 7.27 -11.19 -16.89
N GLY A 3 8.28 -11.93 -17.36
CA GLY A 3 9.70 -11.56 -17.24
C GLY A 3 10.22 -11.54 -15.79
N LYS A 4 9.60 -12.30 -14.87
CA LYS A 4 10.03 -12.44 -13.47
C LYS A 4 10.70 -13.80 -13.25
N GLU A 5 11.66 -13.83 -12.34
CA GLU A 5 12.50 -15.02 -12.04
C GLU A 5 11.71 -16.17 -11.41
N ALA A 6 10.66 -15.86 -10.65
CA ALA A 6 9.79 -16.83 -9.98
C ALA A 6 8.34 -16.35 -9.92
N ALA A 7 7.42 -17.29 -9.73
CA ALA A 7 5.99 -17.03 -9.51
C ALA A 7 5.43 -18.02 -8.49
N VAL A 8 4.38 -17.61 -7.78
CA VAL A 8 3.67 -18.44 -6.80
C VAL A 8 2.17 -18.44 -7.12
N PHE A 9 1.54 -19.61 -7.08
CA PHE A 9 0.09 -19.72 -7.19
C PHE A 9 -0.55 -19.44 -5.83
N VAL A 10 -1.60 -18.63 -5.83
CA VAL A 10 -2.40 -18.33 -4.63
C VAL A 10 -3.89 -18.44 -4.97
N PRO A 11 -4.72 -18.86 -4.01
CA PRO A 11 -6.14 -19.14 -4.22
C PRO A 11 -7.00 -17.91 -4.53
N SER A 12 -6.51 -16.69 -4.29
CA SER A 12 -7.25 -15.46 -4.62
C SER A 12 -6.32 -14.28 -4.87
N GLY A 13 -6.82 -13.28 -5.62
CA GLY A 13 -6.12 -12.00 -5.82
C GLY A 13 -5.89 -11.25 -4.50
N THR A 14 -6.83 -11.36 -3.56
CA THR A 14 -6.66 -10.82 -2.19
C THR A 14 -5.47 -11.44 -1.47
N MET A 15 -5.32 -12.76 -1.54
CA MET A 15 -4.16 -13.41 -0.93
C MET A 15 -2.85 -12.97 -1.62
N ALA A 16 -2.85 -12.79 -2.94
CA ALA A 16 -1.70 -12.26 -3.68
C ALA A 16 -1.29 -10.87 -3.16
N ASN A 17 -2.26 -9.97 -3.01
CA ASN A 17 -2.03 -8.60 -2.55
C ASN A 17 -1.53 -8.55 -1.11
N GLN A 18 -2.16 -9.30 -0.21
CA GLN A 18 -1.75 -9.36 1.20
C GLN A 18 -0.35 -9.97 1.36
N LEU A 19 0.00 -10.98 0.56
CA LEU A 19 1.34 -11.56 0.54
C LEU A 19 2.37 -10.53 0.08
N ALA A 20 2.09 -9.77 -0.98
CA ALA A 20 2.98 -8.73 -1.47
C ALA A 20 3.18 -7.60 -0.46
N ILE A 21 2.11 -7.16 0.23
CA ILE A 21 2.18 -6.15 1.29
C ILE A 21 3.02 -6.65 2.46
N ARG A 22 2.79 -7.87 2.93
CA ARG A 22 3.51 -8.44 4.07
C ARG A 22 4.99 -8.70 3.78
N TYR A 23 5.32 -9.11 2.56
CA TYR A 23 6.71 -9.29 2.13
C TYR A 23 7.44 -7.97 1.98
N THR A 24 6.74 -6.93 1.51
CA THR A 24 7.32 -5.59 1.41
C THR A 24 7.58 -5.08 2.81
N ARG A 25 8.85 -4.94 3.18
CA ARG A 25 9.24 -4.53 4.52
C ARG A 25 8.90 -3.06 4.73
N VAL A 26 7.70 -2.80 5.22
CA VAL A 26 7.28 -1.46 5.64
C VAL A 26 7.68 -1.30 7.10
N PRO A 27 8.52 -0.31 7.46
CA PRO A 27 8.77 0.04 8.86
C PRO A 27 7.45 0.25 9.59
N ALA A 28 7.34 -0.19 10.86
CA ALA A 28 6.10 -0.12 11.64
C ALA A 28 5.50 1.30 11.78
N THR A 29 6.30 2.34 11.50
CA THR A 29 5.90 3.76 11.50
C THR A 29 5.40 4.26 10.14
N GLN A 30 5.40 3.41 9.12
CA GLN A 30 5.02 3.75 7.76
C GLN A 30 3.74 2.96 7.36
N SER A 31 2.67 3.69 7.04
CA SER A 31 1.63 3.28 6.09
C SER A 31 2.11 3.04 4.64
N CYS A 32 1.34 2.25 3.88
CA CYS A 32 1.44 2.07 2.44
C CYS A 32 0.52 3.09 1.72
N LEU A 33 0.96 3.66 0.59
CA LEU A 33 0.08 4.44 -0.29
C LEU A 33 -0.58 3.49 -1.28
N ILE A 34 -1.89 3.41 -1.23
CA ILE A 34 -2.66 2.58 -2.15
C ILE A 34 -3.66 3.49 -2.85
N GLN A 35 -3.72 3.38 -4.17
CA GLN A 35 -4.77 4.06 -4.91
C GLN A 35 -6.13 3.48 -4.54
N LEU A 36 -7.18 4.30 -4.58
CA LEU A 36 -8.56 3.85 -4.39
C LEU A 36 -8.89 2.71 -5.37
N THR A 37 -8.80 1.49 -4.86
CA THR A 37 -8.87 0.21 -5.58
C THR A 37 -9.52 -0.83 -4.67
N HIS A 38 -9.84 -2.00 -5.22
CA HIS A 38 -10.45 -3.12 -4.48
C HIS A 38 -9.69 -3.53 -3.20
N LEU A 39 -8.40 -3.18 -3.07
CA LEU A 39 -7.57 -3.43 -1.89
C LEU A 39 -8.09 -2.73 -0.61
N LEU A 40 -8.78 -1.60 -0.76
CA LEU A 40 -9.42 -0.91 0.37
C LEU A 40 -10.60 -1.72 0.95
N LEU A 41 -11.19 -2.61 0.14
CA LEU A 41 -12.37 -3.40 0.47
C LEU A 41 -12.02 -4.73 1.16
N GLU A 42 -10.75 -5.03 1.41
CA GLU A 42 -10.32 -6.27 2.06
C GLU A 42 -10.43 -6.21 3.60
N ALA A 43 -11.45 -5.50 4.11
CA ALA A 43 -11.85 -5.44 5.51
C ALA A 43 -10.70 -5.12 6.51
N GLY A 44 -9.73 -4.29 6.12
CA GLY A 44 -8.60 -3.94 6.99
C GLY A 44 -7.51 -5.01 7.11
N ALA A 45 -7.52 -6.04 6.25
CA ALA A 45 -6.51 -7.08 6.20
C ALA A 45 -5.04 -6.57 6.19
N PRO A 46 -4.66 -5.49 5.50
CA PRO A 46 -3.29 -4.97 5.56
C PRO A 46 -2.83 -4.60 6.98
N ALA A 47 -3.71 -3.99 7.77
CA ALA A 47 -3.41 -3.61 9.14
C ALA A 47 -3.34 -4.85 10.06
N ALA A 48 -4.29 -5.76 9.92
CA ALA A 48 -4.36 -6.98 10.74
C ALA A 48 -3.25 -7.99 10.44
N LEU A 49 -2.87 -8.16 9.17
CA LEU A 49 -1.95 -9.22 8.73
C LEU A 49 -0.49 -8.74 8.61
N ALA A 50 -0.27 -7.45 8.37
CA ALA A 50 1.06 -6.89 8.16
C ALA A 50 1.40 -5.71 9.09
N GLY A 51 0.47 -5.23 9.92
CA GLY A 51 0.70 -4.06 10.78
C GLY A 51 0.83 -2.75 10.00
N VAL A 52 0.36 -2.72 8.75
CA VAL A 52 0.54 -1.59 7.84
C VAL A 52 -0.77 -0.81 7.75
N GLN A 53 -0.73 0.47 8.10
CA GLN A 53 -1.83 1.38 7.79
C GLN A 53 -1.85 1.67 6.28
N VAL A 54 -3.03 1.90 5.71
CA VAL A 54 -3.17 2.22 4.28
C VAL A 54 -3.67 3.63 4.12
N ASN A 55 -2.96 4.43 3.32
CA ASN A 55 -3.35 5.79 2.97
C ASN A 55 -3.78 5.82 1.51
N LEU A 56 -4.91 6.47 1.25
CA LEU A 56 -5.46 6.57 -0.09
C LEU A 56 -4.76 7.64 -0.92
N LEU A 57 -4.33 7.25 -2.13
CA LEU A 57 -3.90 8.17 -3.16
C LEU A 57 -5.04 8.38 -4.16
N ASN A 58 -5.62 9.58 -4.15
CA ASN A 58 -6.78 9.90 -4.99
C ASN A 58 -6.33 10.33 -6.38
N GLY A 59 -6.32 9.38 -7.31
CA GLY A 59 -6.10 9.60 -8.73
C GLY A 59 -7.40 9.64 -9.53
N GLN A 60 -7.44 10.41 -10.62
CA GLN A 60 -8.57 10.43 -11.54
C GLN A 60 -8.60 9.13 -12.35
N ARG A 61 -9.71 8.37 -12.31
CA ARG A 61 -9.85 7.05 -12.96
C ARG A 61 -8.73 6.07 -12.58
N GLY A 62 -8.21 6.19 -11.36
CA GLY A 62 -7.11 5.36 -10.92
C GLY A 62 -5.77 5.71 -11.58
N GLN A 63 -5.54 6.98 -11.92
CA GLN A 63 -4.23 7.50 -12.30
C GLN A 63 -3.92 8.71 -11.41
N PHE A 64 -2.81 8.66 -10.70
CA PHE A 64 -2.28 9.77 -9.93
C PHE A 64 -1.08 10.39 -10.65
N THR A 65 -0.87 11.69 -10.45
CA THR A 65 0.31 12.39 -10.95
C THR A 65 1.49 12.22 -10.01
N THR A 66 2.70 12.46 -10.51
CA THR A 66 3.93 12.46 -9.69
C THR A 66 3.82 13.47 -8.55
N GLU A 67 3.23 14.64 -8.79
CA GLU A 67 3.04 15.69 -7.79
C GLU A 67 2.09 15.24 -6.67
N GLN A 68 1.03 14.50 -7.00
CA GLN A 68 0.11 13.92 -6.02
C GLN A 68 0.81 12.87 -5.15
N LEU A 69 1.63 12.01 -5.76
CA LEU A 69 2.46 11.04 -5.04
C LEU A 69 3.44 11.74 -4.09
N GLU A 70 4.18 12.72 -4.59
CA GLU A 70 5.15 13.48 -3.79
C GLU A 70 4.48 14.21 -2.62
N THR A 71 3.32 14.82 -2.86
CA THR A 71 2.55 15.51 -1.81
C THR A 71 2.12 14.54 -0.72
N ALA A 72 1.61 13.36 -1.09
CA ALA A 72 1.21 12.32 -0.15
C ALA A 72 2.40 11.78 0.68
N CYS A 73 3.58 11.68 0.07
CA CYS A 73 4.82 11.33 0.77
C CYS A 73 5.29 12.45 1.72
N ARG A 74 5.21 13.73 1.33
CA ARG A 74 5.67 14.89 2.13
C ARG A 74 4.78 15.18 3.33
N GLN A 75 3.44 15.16 3.18
CA GLN A 75 2.48 15.36 4.28
C GLN A 75 2.74 14.38 5.45
N ARG A 76 3.29 13.21 5.14
CA ARG A 76 3.62 12.14 6.07
C ARG A 76 4.83 12.41 6.96
N THR A 77 5.85 13.09 6.42
CA THR A 77 7.04 13.46 7.19
C THR A 77 6.66 14.42 8.33
N ILE A 78 5.70 15.31 8.08
CA ILE A 78 5.25 16.32 9.04
C ILE A 78 4.47 15.71 10.21
N ILE A 79 3.62 14.71 9.96
CA ILE A 79 2.81 14.06 11.01
C ILE A 79 3.71 13.21 11.93
N SER A 80 4.72 12.51 11.40
CA SER A 80 5.67 11.73 12.22
C SER A 80 6.54 12.57 13.16
N ARG A 81 6.76 13.86 12.85
CA ARG A 81 7.54 14.79 13.70
C ARG A 81 6.73 15.43 14.81
N ARG A 82 5.40 15.36 14.80
CA ARG A 82 4.54 15.93 15.86
C ARG A 82 4.24 14.97 17.00
N GLN A 83 4.69 13.72 16.92
CA GLN A 83 4.49 12.69 17.95
C GLN A 83 5.82 12.19 18.57
N ALA A 84 6.91 12.94 18.42
CA ALA A 84 8.20 12.70 19.08
C ALA A 84 8.53 13.85 20.03
#